data_AF-A0A1U7GQC8-F1
#
_entry.id   AF-A0A1U7GQC8-F1
#
_cell.length_a   1.000
_cell.length_b   1.000
_cell.length_c   1.000
_cell.angle_alpha   90.00
_cell.angle_beta   90.00
_cell.angle_gamma   90.00
#
_symmetry.space_group_name_H-M   'P 1'
#
loop_
_entity.id
_entity.type
_entity.pdbx_description
1 polymer ?
#
loop_
_entity_poly.entity_id
_entity_poly.type
_entity_poly.pdbx_seq_one_letter_code
_entity_poly.pdbx_strand_id
1 'polypeptide(L)'
;MPYRRSDFHQHVTEVWGEYKATRAAVDRLRAALQTAPDLAAQLEGPARDNLKNAHLNLEGTYIVRLFAAFEAALRSYDRSRHGDPGRRADASAMIDEIGGKRNRGLPMADRNRAHAVRRVRNDWAHESDVDPGPMSVDVARASLQKFLSELPDSWP
;
A
#
# COMPACT_ATOMS: atom_id res chain seq x y z
N MET A 1 -19.08 13.89 10.42
CA MET A 1 -19.53 12.49 10.40
C MET A 1 -18.39 11.64 10.94
N PRO A 2 -18.64 10.64 11.79
CA PRO A 2 -17.58 9.80 12.31
C PRO A 2 -16.93 9.02 11.18
N TYR A 3 -15.61 8.89 11.23
CA TYR A 3 -14.86 8.01 10.35
C TYR A 3 -15.18 6.55 10.70
N ARG A 4 -15.35 5.70 9.69
CA ARG A 4 -15.60 4.26 9.89
C ARG A 4 -14.42 3.44 9.42
N ARG A 5 -14.03 2.47 10.23
CA ARG A 5 -12.97 1.50 9.90
C ARG A 5 -13.28 0.74 8.61
N SER A 6 -14.56 0.42 8.36
CA SER A 6 -15.03 -0.24 7.14
C SER A 6 -14.64 0.53 5.88
N ASP A 7 -14.70 1.86 5.93
CA ASP A 7 -14.47 2.72 4.77
C ASP A 7 -12.98 2.69 4.39
N PHE A 8 -12.09 2.62 5.38
CA PHE A 8 -10.66 2.43 5.14
C PHE A 8 -10.32 1.03 4.65
N HIS A 9 -10.98 -0.02 5.17
CA HIS A 9 -10.83 -1.38 4.62
C HIS A 9 -11.28 -1.45 3.15
N GLN A 10 -12.39 -0.79 2.83
CA GLN A 10 -12.89 -0.69 1.47
C GLN A 10 -11.86 0.04 0.59
N HIS A 11 -11.35 1.19 1.03
CA HIS A 11 -10.38 1.95 0.23
C HIS A 11 -9.08 1.16 -0.04
N VAL A 12 -8.55 0.44 0.94
CA VAL A 12 -7.41 -0.48 0.73
C VAL A 12 -7.76 -1.59 -0.26
N THR A 13 -8.99 -2.08 -0.25
CA THR A 13 -9.48 -3.13 -1.17
C THR A 13 -9.66 -2.59 -2.60
N GLU A 14 -10.12 -1.36 -2.76
CA GLU A 14 -10.25 -0.68 -4.06
C GLU A 14 -8.87 -0.51 -4.72
N VAL A 15 -7.88 -0.01 -3.98
CA VAL A 15 -6.49 0.11 -4.47
C VAL A 15 -5.93 -1.25 -4.90
N TRP A 16 -6.25 -2.32 -4.15
CA TRP A 16 -5.87 -3.68 -4.54
C TRP A 16 -6.60 -4.16 -5.80
N GLY A 17 -7.89 -3.85 -5.96
CA GLY A 17 -8.65 -4.15 -7.17
C GLY A 17 -8.06 -3.48 -8.41
N GLU A 18 -7.68 -2.21 -8.30
CA GLU A 18 -6.98 -1.47 -9.36
C GLU A 18 -5.63 -2.13 -9.73
N TYR A 19 -4.87 -2.60 -8.74
CA TYR A 19 -3.64 -3.36 -8.99
C TYR A 19 -3.93 -4.62 -9.81
N LYS A 20 -4.94 -5.42 -9.41
CA LYS A 20 -5.28 -6.68 -10.10
C LYS A 20 -5.69 -6.41 -11.56
N ALA A 21 -6.51 -5.39 -11.79
CA ALA A 21 -6.92 -4.99 -13.13
C ALA A 21 -5.72 -4.53 -13.97
N THR A 22 -4.85 -3.69 -13.40
CA THR A 22 -3.66 -3.17 -14.08
C THR A 22 -2.67 -4.28 -14.42
N ARG A 23 -2.40 -5.20 -13.48
CA ARG A 23 -1.53 -6.36 -13.68
C ARG A 23 -2.03 -7.22 -14.83
N ALA A 24 -3.33 -7.54 -14.84
CA ALA A 24 -3.94 -8.30 -15.93
C ALA A 24 -3.80 -7.60 -17.30
N ALA A 25 -4.02 -6.28 -17.35
CA ALA A 25 -3.89 -5.51 -18.58
C ALA A 25 -2.43 -5.48 -19.09
N VAL A 26 -1.47 -5.20 -18.21
CA VAL A 26 -0.04 -5.17 -18.54
C VAL A 26 0.45 -6.54 -19.00
N ASP A 27 0.10 -7.60 -18.29
CA ASP A 27 0.52 -8.95 -18.64
C ASP A 27 -0.10 -9.41 -19.97
N ARG A 28 -1.37 -9.09 -20.21
CA ARG A 28 -2.04 -9.37 -21.48
C ARG A 28 -1.36 -8.64 -22.65
N LEU A 29 -1.06 -7.36 -22.50
CA LEU A 29 -0.41 -6.59 -23.56
C LEU A 29 1.00 -7.12 -23.83
N ARG A 30 1.77 -7.46 -22.78
CA ARG A 30 3.09 -8.06 -22.93
C ARG A 30 3.05 -9.40 -23.67
N ALA A 31 2.11 -10.27 -23.31
CA ALA A 31 1.93 -11.54 -24.00
C ALA A 31 1.55 -11.33 -25.48
N ALA A 32 0.64 -10.39 -25.77
CA ALA A 32 0.24 -10.08 -27.14
C ALA A 32 1.44 -9.63 -28.00
N LEU A 33 2.32 -8.79 -27.47
CA LEU A 33 3.51 -8.32 -28.19
C LEU A 33 4.55 -9.42 -28.44
N GLN A 34 4.56 -10.49 -27.65
CA GLN A 34 5.42 -11.64 -27.89
C GLN A 34 4.88 -12.55 -28.99
N THR A 35 3.55 -12.61 -29.16
CA THR A 35 2.89 -13.52 -30.09
C THR A 35 2.46 -12.86 -31.41
N ALA A 36 2.42 -11.52 -31.48
CA ALA A 36 1.99 -10.75 -32.64
C ALA A 36 3.08 -9.74 -33.06
N PRO A 37 4.03 -10.14 -33.93
CA PRO A 37 5.14 -9.28 -34.37
C PRO A 37 4.69 -8.01 -35.11
N ASP A 38 3.55 -8.07 -35.79
CA ASP A 38 2.88 -6.95 -36.45
C ASP A 38 2.40 -5.90 -35.43
N LEU A 39 1.78 -6.33 -34.32
CA LEU A 39 1.43 -5.44 -33.21
C LEU A 39 2.68 -4.81 -32.58
N ALA A 40 3.75 -5.59 -32.43
CA ALA A 40 5.02 -5.09 -31.90
C ALA A 40 5.73 -4.08 -32.82
N ALA A 41 5.48 -4.15 -34.14
CA ALA A 41 5.98 -3.19 -35.13
C ALA A 41 5.15 -1.89 -35.17
N GLN A 42 3.88 -1.95 -34.76
CA GLN A 42 3.00 -0.77 -34.66
C GLN A 42 3.27 0.08 -33.41
N LEU A 43 3.89 -0.49 -32.37
CA LEU A 43 4.26 0.24 -31.16
C LEU A 43 5.61 0.93 -31.32
N GLU A 44 5.63 2.23 -31.03
CA GLU A 44 6.86 3.00 -30.98
C GLU A 44 7.85 2.43 -29.94
N GLY A 45 9.15 2.54 -30.21
CA GLY A 45 10.22 2.07 -29.31
C GLY A 45 10.01 2.48 -27.84
N PRO A 46 9.80 3.78 -27.54
CA PRO A 46 9.57 4.25 -26.18
C PRO A 46 8.35 3.63 -25.50
N ALA A 47 7.29 3.32 -26.25
CA ALA A 47 6.09 2.70 -25.68
C ALA A 47 6.36 1.26 -25.19
N ARG A 48 7.22 0.52 -25.90
CA ARG A 48 7.65 -0.84 -25.49
C ARG A 48 8.52 -0.80 -24.24
N ASP A 49 9.45 0.16 -24.18
CA ASP A 49 10.30 0.36 -22.99
C ASP A 49 9.47 0.77 -21.78
N ASN A 50 8.51 1.67 -21.95
CA ASN A 50 7.58 2.09 -20.91
C ASN A 50 6.70 0.93 -20.42
N LEU A 51 6.25 0.02 -21.30
CA LEU A 51 5.51 -1.17 -20.89
C LEU A 51 6.37 -2.12 -20.04
N LYS A 52 7.63 -2.33 -20.42
CA LYS A 52 8.58 -3.12 -19.64
C LYS A 52 8.77 -2.50 -18.24
N ASN A 53 9.01 -1.20 -18.19
CA ASN A 53 9.17 -0.47 -16.92
C ASN A 53 7.90 -0.50 -16.07
N ALA A 54 6.73 -0.33 -16.68
CA ALA A 54 5.44 -0.43 -16.00
C ALA A 54 5.26 -1.80 -15.35
N HIS A 55 5.60 -2.89 -16.04
CA HIS A 55 5.51 -4.23 -15.47
C HIS A 55 6.44 -4.43 -14.27
N LEU A 56 7.68 -3.94 -14.35
CA LEU A 56 8.69 -4.05 -13.30
C LEU A 56 8.31 -3.22 -12.06
N ASN A 57 7.79 -2.01 -12.27
CA ASN A 57 7.49 -1.06 -11.20
C ASN A 57 6.08 -1.22 -10.60
N LEU A 58 5.26 -2.13 -11.14
CA LEU A 58 3.85 -2.22 -10.79
C LEU A 58 3.62 -2.58 -9.32
N GLU A 59 4.39 -3.53 -8.78
CA GLU A 59 4.30 -3.92 -7.36
C GLU A 59 4.59 -2.72 -6.45
N GLY A 60 5.77 -2.11 -6.63
CA GLY A 60 6.22 -0.99 -5.80
C GLY A 60 5.24 0.17 -5.82
N THR A 61 4.75 0.52 -7.01
CA THR A 61 3.75 1.57 -7.20
C THR A 61 2.50 1.31 -6.36
N TYR A 62 1.96 0.10 -6.42
CA TYR A 62 0.74 -0.23 -5.68
C TYR A 62 0.98 -0.47 -4.19
N ILE A 63 2.17 -0.87 -3.76
CA ILE A 63 2.54 -0.90 -2.34
C ILE A 63 2.57 0.52 -1.76
N VAL A 64 3.14 1.49 -2.48
CA VAL A 64 3.12 2.91 -2.08
C VAL A 64 1.67 3.40 -1.91
N ARG A 65 0.79 3.09 -2.88
CA ARG A 65 -0.62 3.47 -2.85
C ARG A 65 -1.40 2.80 -1.71
N LEU A 66 -1.19 1.51 -1.48
CA LEU A 66 -1.80 0.78 -0.35
C LEU A 66 -1.38 1.39 0.98
N PHE A 67 -0.09 1.70 1.13
CA PHE A 67 0.41 2.32 2.35
C PHE A 67 -0.17 3.73 2.55
N ALA A 68 -0.32 4.53 1.49
CA ALA A 68 -0.94 5.84 1.58
C ALA A 68 -2.40 5.76 2.08
N ALA A 69 -3.18 4.81 1.56
CA ALA A 69 -4.55 4.55 2.02
C ALA A 69 -4.61 4.16 3.50
N PHE A 70 -3.70 3.27 3.93
CA PHE A 70 -3.55 2.87 5.33
C PHE A 70 -3.12 4.04 6.22
N GLU A 71 -2.14 4.84 5.79
CA GLU A 71 -1.61 5.97 6.55
C GLU A 71 -2.66 7.07 6.73
N ALA A 72 -3.57 7.25 5.76
CA ALA A 72 -4.73 8.13 5.92
C ALA A 72 -5.64 7.67 7.09
N ALA A 73 -5.86 6.37 7.24
CA ALA A 73 -6.61 5.80 8.36
C ALA A 73 -5.90 6.06 9.69
N LEU A 74 -4.58 5.79 9.75
CA LEU A 74 -3.78 6.04 10.96
C LEU A 74 -3.80 7.50 11.36
N ARG A 75 -3.61 8.43 10.42
CA ARG A 75 -3.66 9.87 10.68
C ARG A 75 -5.02 10.31 11.19
N SER A 76 -6.09 9.81 10.59
CA SER A 76 -7.45 10.10 11.02
C SER A 76 -7.67 9.64 12.47
N TYR A 77 -7.30 8.39 12.78
CA TYR A 77 -7.45 7.84 14.12
C TYR A 77 -6.54 8.52 15.16
N ASP A 78 -5.29 8.80 14.82
CA ASP A 78 -4.32 9.50 15.68
C ASP A 78 -4.85 10.87 16.09
N ARG A 79 -5.30 11.68 15.12
CA ARG A 79 -5.90 13.00 15.40
C ARG A 79 -7.12 12.91 16.30
N SER A 80 -8.00 11.94 16.04
CA SER A 80 -9.22 11.72 16.84
C SER A 80 -8.89 11.32 18.28
N ARG A 81 -7.97 10.35 18.45
CA ARG A 81 -7.49 9.89 19.76
C ARG A 81 -6.86 11.00 20.59
N HIS A 82 -6.15 11.93 19.95
CA HIS A 82 -5.49 13.04 20.62
C HIS A 82 -6.36 14.31 20.73
N GLY A 83 -7.54 14.33 20.11
CA GLY A 83 -8.39 15.53 20.08
C GLY A 83 -7.75 16.72 19.35
N ASP A 84 -6.80 16.46 18.45
CA ASP A 84 -6.03 17.49 17.75
C ASP A 84 -6.08 17.24 16.23
N PRO A 85 -6.94 17.95 15.48
CA PRO A 85 -7.03 17.85 14.02
C PRO A 85 -5.75 18.26 13.28
N GLY A 86 -4.91 19.11 13.90
CA GLY A 86 -3.66 19.61 13.36
C GLY A 86 -2.47 18.69 13.60
N ARG A 87 -2.63 17.65 14.42
CA ARG A 87 -1.56 16.73 14.80
C ARG A 87 -0.88 16.13 13.58
N ARG A 88 0.45 16.19 13.60
CA ARG A 88 1.35 15.58 12.64
C ARG A 88 2.26 14.61 13.39
N ALA A 89 2.07 13.33 13.11
CA ALA A 89 2.93 12.27 13.60
C ALA A 89 3.45 11.47 12.40
N ASP A 90 4.70 11.01 12.51
CA ASP A 90 5.28 10.11 11.51
C ASP A 90 4.58 8.77 11.52
N ALA A 91 4.50 8.11 10.36
CA ALA A 91 3.87 6.80 10.24
C ALA A 91 4.46 5.76 11.20
N SER A 92 5.77 5.81 11.44
CA SER A 92 6.42 4.91 12.40
C SER A 92 5.87 5.12 13.81
N ALA A 93 5.82 6.38 14.26
CA ALA A 93 5.32 6.73 15.58
C ALA A 93 3.83 6.37 15.73
N MET A 94 3.01 6.62 14.70
CA MET A 94 1.59 6.23 14.72
C MET A 94 1.43 4.71 14.83
N ILE A 95 2.16 3.91 14.05
CA ILE A 95 2.11 2.42 14.12
C ILE A 95 2.48 1.94 15.54
N ASP A 96 3.54 2.52 16.13
CA ASP A 96 4.03 2.13 17.44
C ASP A 96 3.09 2.57 18.57
N GLU A 97 2.57 3.80 18.52
CA GLU A 97 1.69 4.34 19.56
C GLU A 97 0.31 3.67 19.54
N ILE A 98 -0.29 3.55 18.34
CA ILE A 98 -1.60 2.91 18.15
C ILE A 98 -1.50 1.42 18.51
N GLY A 99 -0.42 0.74 18.10
CA GLY A 99 -0.22 -0.67 18.44
C GLY A 99 0.37 -0.93 19.83
N GLY A 100 0.76 0.10 20.59
CA GLY A 100 1.65 -0.03 21.74
C GLY A 100 1.03 0.05 23.14
N LYS A 101 -0.17 0.62 23.38
CA LYS A 101 -0.64 0.88 24.77
C LYS A 101 -1.82 0.03 25.28
N ARG A 102 -1.47 -0.73 26.33
CA ARG A 102 -2.20 -1.21 27.53
C ARG A 102 -3.36 -2.20 27.35
N ASN A 103 -3.07 -3.46 27.70
CA ASN A 103 -3.96 -4.59 27.98
C ASN A 103 -4.77 -5.17 26.81
N ARG A 104 -4.72 -4.58 25.61
CA ARG A 104 -5.30 -5.10 24.35
C ARG A 104 -4.50 -4.65 23.10
N GLY A 105 -3.20 -4.46 23.23
CA GLY A 105 -2.37 -3.95 22.12
C GLY A 105 -2.28 -4.95 20.95
N LEU A 106 -2.12 -4.43 19.73
CA LEU A 106 -1.85 -5.24 18.54
C LEU A 106 -0.68 -6.20 18.81
N PRO A 107 -0.80 -7.49 18.39
CA PRO A 107 0.32 -8.40 18.42
C PRO A 107 1.55 -7.77 17.79
N MET A 108 2.71 -7.94 18.43
CA MET A 108 3.98 -7.38 17.91
C MET A 108 4.25 -7.80 16.46
N ALA A 109 3.84 -9.02 16.09
CA ALA A 109 3.92 -9.52 14.73
C ALA A 109 3.14 -8.64 13.74
N ASP A 110 1.97 -8.12 14.12
CA ASP A 110 1.10 -7.34 13.24
C ASP A 110 1.67 -5.93 13.02
N ARG A 111 2.21 -5.32 14.09
CA ARG A 111 3.00 -4.08 14.01
C ARG A 111 4.23 -4.23 13.14
N ASN A 112 4.99 -5.31 13.33
CA ASN A 112 6.21 -5.58 12.57
C ASN A 112 5.90 -5.76 11.08
N ARG A 113 4.76 -6.37 10.74
CA ARG A 113 4.30 -6.48 9.35
C ARG A 113 3.93 -5.11 8.76
N ALA A 114 3.22 -4.25 9.49
CA ALA A 114 2.94 -2.88 9.03
C ALA A 114 4.24 -2.07 8.82
N HIS A 115 5.21 -2.20 9.73
CA HIS A 115 6.53 -1.59 9.56
C HIS A 115 7.31 -2.16 8.38
N ALA A 116 7.17 -3.45 8.06
CA ALA A 116 7.77 -4.04 6.88
C ALA A 116 7.23 -3.39 5.60
N VAL A 117 5.92 -3.20 5.50
CA VAL A 117 5.31 -2.49 4.35
C VAL A 117 5.80 -1.05 4.29
N ARG A 118 5.92 -0.35 5.43
CA ARG A 118 6.48 1.01 5.50
C ARG A 118 7.89 1.08 4.94
N ARG A 119 8.75 0.11 5.27
CA ARG A 119 10.14 0.05 4.77
C ARG A 119 10.16 -0.16 3.25
N VAL A 120 9.36 -1.09 2.74
CA VAL A 120 9.20 -1.30 1.28
C VAL A 120 8.71 -0.03 0.60
N ARG A 121 7.71 0.64 1.15
CA ARG A 121 7.23 1.93 0.61
C ARG A 121 8.34 2.97 0.59
N ASN A 122 9.12 3.09 1.65
CA ASN A 122 10.17 4.10 1.75
C ASN A 122 11.29 3.84 0.74
N ASP A 123 11.67 2.59 0.54
CA ASP A 123 12.63 2.18 -0.48
C ASP A 123 12.18 2.59 -1.89
N TRP A 124 10.96 2.22 -2.27
CA TRP A 124 10.38 2.57 -3.57
C TRP A 124 10.12 4.07 -3.77
N ALA A 125 9.86 4.82 -2.69
CA ALA A 125 9.55 6.24 -2.77
C ALA A 125 10.79 7.15 -2.70
N HIS A 126 11.89 6.67 -2.13
CA HIS A 126 13.05 7.50 -1.78
C HIS A 126 14.41 6.92 -2.20
N GLU A 127 14.46 5.83 -2.98
CA GLU A 127 15.71 5.17 -3.40
C GLU A 127 16.64 4.93 -2.20
N SER A 128 16.13 4.24 -1.18
CA SER A 128 16.87 4.03 0.07
C SER A 128 18.04 3.06 -0.12
N ASP A 129 19.17 3.27 0.57
CA ASP A 129 20.33 2.36 0.55
C ASP A 129 20.09 0.99 1.23
N VAL A 130 18.88 0.74 1.76
CA VAL A 130 18.55 -0.48 2.51
C VAL A 130 17.45 -1.22 1.78
N ASP A 131 17.82 -2.27 1.06
CA ASP A 131 16.88 -3.18 0.42
C ASP A 131 15.99 -3.85 1.48
N PRO A 132 14.67 -3.57 1.51
CA PRO A 132 13.74 -4.14 2.47
C PRO A 132 13.36 -5.59 2.15
N GLY A 133 13.88 -6.15 1.06
CA GLY A 133 13.56 -7.46 0.52
C GLY A 133 12.28 -7.46 -0.31
N PRO A 134 12.03 -8.53 -1.09
CA PRO A 134 10.86 -8.60 -1.95
C PRO A 134 9.57 -8.70 -1.13
N MET A 135 8.57 -7.92 -1.53
CA MET A 135 7.22 -7.97 -0.97
C MET A 135 6.20 -7.84 -2.10
N SER A 136 5.18 -8.71 -2.10
CA SER A 136 4.06 -8.58 -3.03
C SER A 136 2.98 -7.64 -2.47
N VAL A 137 2.21 -7.05 -3.38
CA VAL A 137 1.01 -6.26 -3.07
C VAL A 137 0.02 -7.06 -2.22
N ASP A 138 -0.11 -8.37 -2.44
CA ASP A 138 -1.00 -9.24 -1.66
C ASP A 138 -0.55 -9.34 -0.18
N VAL A 139 0.76 -9.50 0.05
CA VAL A 139 1.35 -9.53 1.41
C VAL A 139 1.21 -8.17 2.09
N ALA A 140 1.48 -7.08 1.35
CA ALA A 140 1.29 -5.72 1.85
C ALA A 140 -0.16 -5.48 2.26
N ARG A 141 -1.12 -5.78 1.38
CA ARG A 141 -2.56 -5.65 1.64
C ARG A 141 -2.97 -6.42 2.90
N ALA A 142 -2.61 -7.70 2.98
CA ALA A 142 -2.99 -8.55 4.12
C ALA A 142 -2.43 -8.00 5.44
N SER A 143 -1.18 -7.53 5.43
CA SER A 143 -0.52 -6.93 6.59
C SER A 143 -1.22 -5.66 7.06
N LEU A 144 -1.53 -4.74 6.14
CA LEU A 144 -2.17 -3.47 6.45
C LEU A 144 -3.63 -3.67 6.88
N GLN A 145 -4.39 -4.52 6.20
CA GLN A 145 -5.77 -4.83 6.62
C GLN A 145 -5.81 -5.48 7.99
N LYS A 146 -4.88 -6.40 8.29
CA LYS A 146 -4.82 -7.01 9.62
C LYS A 146 -4.59 -5.97 10.71
N PHE A 147 -3.73 -4.98 10.46
CA PHE A 147 -3.54 -3.87 11.39
C PHE A 147 -4.83 -3.04 11.56
N LEU A 148 -5.48 -2.67 10.45
CA LEU A 148 -6.72 -1.89 10.48
C LEU A 148 -7.83 -2.58 11.26
N SER A 149 -7.93 -3.91 11.19
CA SER A 149 -8.92 -4.71 11.93
C SER A 149 -8.79 -4.64 13.44
N GLU A 150 -7.72 -4.04 13.97
CA GLU A 150 -7.54 -3.82 15.40
C GLU A 150 -7.92 -2.38 15.83
N LEU A 151 -8.21 -1.49 14.89
CA LEU A 151 -8.76 -0.16 15.20
C LEU A 151 -10.23 -0.28 15.65
N PRO A 152 -10.78 0.70 16.39
CA PRO A 152 -12.21 0.76 16.69
C PRO A 152 -13.07 0.80 15.42
N ASP A 153 -14.31 0.32 15.47
CA ASP A 153 -15.23 0.35 14.31
C ASP A 153 -15.48 1.74 13.75
N SER A 154 -15.46 2.75 14.61
CA SER A 154 -15.58 4.15 14.22
C SER A 154 -14.92 5.08 15.23
N TRP A 155 -14.54 6.27 14.78
CA TRP A 155 -14.05 7.36 15.65
C TRP A 155 -14.56 8.73 15.15
N PRO A 156 -14.69 9.72 16.04
CA PRO A 156 -15.08 11.09 15.68
C PRO A 156 -14.19 11.72 14.61
#